data_AF-A0A7J4AW57-F1
#
_entry.id   AF-A0A7J4AW57-F1
#
_cell.length_a   1.000
_cell.length_b   1.000
_cell.length_c   1.000
_cell.angle_alpha   90.00
_cell.angle_beta   90.00
_cell.angle_gamma   90.00
#
_symmetry.space_group_name_H-M   'P 1'
#
loop_
_entity.id
_entity.type
_entity.pdbx_description
1 polymer ?
#
loop_
_entity_poly.entity_id
_entity_poly.type
_entity_poly.pdbx_seq_one_letter_code
_entity_poly.pdbx_strand_id
1 'polypeptide(L)'
;MSWFDPWRSRLCGCPPKLTFNPYTGCDHLCVYCYASSYIPKFFFCRPKKDLIPKLEREALRLKGELISIANSSDPYPNLEAKLGLTRKCLEILTQHDCKLQIITKSNIVLRDLDLLKRKPSMVSLTITTIDDELAKIMEPNAPPSSERLKVAETLVNKGVPTSIRVDPIIPFLNDKQENLIKTLASMGIKHITVSTYKVKPDNWQRLSIALPKAAEKLKPLYFEEGERIGRYFYLPKSLRLKIMEKMRLTAEKYGIKFGTCREGLSHLNTAPCDGSWLIRTTEKGYG
;
A
#
# COMPACT_ATOMS: atom_id res chain seq x y z
N MET A 1 14.52 -5.55 -11.88
CA MET A 1 14.17 -4.37 -11.07
C MET A 1 14.26 -3.17 -11.98
N SER A 2 13.48 -2.13 -11.72
CA SER A 2 13.55 -0.86 -12.44
C SER A 2 13.31 0.28 -11.48
N TRP A 3 13.69 1.49 -11.83
CA TRP A 3 13.30 2.67 -11.07
C TRP A 3 11.77 2.76 -10.98
N PHE A 4 11.27 3.07 -9.79
CA PHE A 4 9.86 3.30 -9.54
C PHE A 4 9.46 4.63 -10.18
N ASP A 5 8.76 4.52 -11.31
CA ASP A 5 8.21 5.66 -12.03
C ASP A 5 6.74 5.37 -12.32
N PRO A 6 5.79 5.80 -11.47
CA PRO A 6 4.37 5.55 -11.66
C PRO A 6 3.81 6.47 -12.76
N TRP A 7 4.17 6.13 -14.00
CA TRP A 7 3.69 6.75 -15.24
C TRP A 7 4.13 8.22 -15.42
N ARG A 8 5.33 8.59 -14.92
CA ARG A 8 5.83 9.97 -14.92
C ARG A 8 4.83 10.97 -14.34
N SER A 9 3.98 10.49 -13.44
CA SER A 9 2.89 11.28 -12.89
C SER A 9 3.46 12.31 -11.93
N ARG A 10 3.25 13.60 -12.24
CA ARG A 10 3.61 14.72 -11.35
C ARG A 10 2.97 14.66 -9.96
N LEU A 11 1.95 13.80 -9.78
CA LEU A 11 1.27 13.60 -8.49
C LEU A 11 2.03 12.64 -7.55
N CYS A 12 3.01 11.89 -8.05
CA CYS A 12 3.83 11.01 -7.20
C CYS A 12 5.03 11.79 -6.64
N GLY A 13 4.95 12.14 -5.35
CA GLY A 13 6.06 12.74 -4.60
C GLY A 13 6.85 11.75 -3.75
N CYS A 14 6.82 10.46 -4.06
CA CYS A 14 7.60 9.48 -3.29
C CYS A 14 9.11 9.67 -3.52
N PRO A 15 9.97 9.39 -2.53
CA PRO A 15 11.41 9.33 -2.73
C PRO A 15 11.82 8.32 -3.82
N PRO A 16 12.99 8.51 -4.46
CA PRO A 16 13.54 7.55 -5.41
C PRO A 16 13.70 6.17 -4.80
N LYS A 17 13.26 5.15 -5.54
CA LYS A 17 13.37 3.73 -5.14
C LYS A 17 13.30 2.82 -6.36
N LEU A 18 13.81 1.62 -6.24
CA LEU A 18 13.58 0.55 -7.20
C LEU A 18 12.21 -0.09 -6.92
N THR A 19 11.55 -0.59 -7.96
CA THR A 19 10.39 -1.44 -7.82
C THR A 19 10.68 -2.88 -8.20
N PHE A 20 10.15 -3.79 -7.40
CA PHE A 20 10.20 -5.22 -7.59
C PHE A 20 8.82 -5.81 -7.35
N ASN A 21 8.41 -6.82 -8.12
CA ASN A 21 7.12 -7.49 -7.94
C ASN A 21 7.36 -8.98 -8.18
N PRO A 22 7.23 -9.85 -7.17
CA PRO A 22 7.42 -11.30 -7.33
C PRO A 22 6.33 -11.96 -8.19
N TYR A 23 5.13 -11.39 -8.10
CA TYR A 23 3.95 -11.84 -8.82
C TYR A 23 3.55 -10.87 -9.92
N THR A 24 2.80 -11.38 -10.90
CA THR A 24 1.98 -10.57 -11.80
C THR A 24 0.52 -10.80 -11.44
N GLY A 25 -0.19 -9.72 -11.10
CA GLY A 25 -1.55 -9.81 -10.62
C GLY A 25 -1.65 -9.94 -9.10
N CYS A 26 -2.87 -10.11 -8.61
CA CYS A 26 -3.18 -10.32 -7.19
C CYS A 26 -4.54 -11.03 -7.08
N ASP A 27 -4.65 -12.03 -6.22
CA ASP A 27 -5.84 -12.86 -6.01
C ASP A 27 -6.72 -12.39 -4.85
N HIS A 28 -6.45 -11.20 -4.28
CA HIS A 28 -7.27 -10.56 -3.23
C HIS A 28 -8.61 -9.98 -3.73
N LEU A 29 -8.78 -9.83 -5.06
CA LEU A 29 -10.04 -9.40 -5.71
C LEU A 29 -10.60 -8.03 -5.24
N CYS A 30 -9.75 -7.10 -4.82
CA CYS A 30 -10.22 -5.80 -4.34
C CYS A 30 -11.05 -5.05 -5.41
N VAL A 31 -12.27 -4.66 -5.08
CA VAL A 31 -13.22 -4.07 -6.05
C VAL A 31 -12.71 -2.75 -6.60
N TYR A 32 -11.98 -1.99 -5.77
CA TYR A 32 -11.38 -0.70 -6.11
C TYR A 32 -10.01 -0.81 -6.81
N CYS A 33 -9.48 -2.02 -7.05
CA CYS A 33 -8.11 -2.20 -7.52
C CYS A 33 -7.86 -1.45 -8.84
N TYR A 34 -6.86 -0.57 -8.85
CA TYR A 34 -6.52 0.20 -10.04
C TYR A 34 -5.62 -0.59 -11.02
N ALA A 35 -4.89 -1.59 -10.52
CA ALA A 35 -3.88 -2.31 -11.30
C ALA A 35 -4.49 -3.24 -12.37
N SER A 36 -5.70 -3.72 -12.15
CA SER A 36 -6.46 -4.52 -13.13
C SER A 36 -6.76 -3.78 -14.44
N SER A 37 -6.80 -2.45 -14.40
CA SER A 37 -7.04 -1.63 -15.60
C SER A 37 -5.89 -1.61 -16.60
N TYR A 38 -4.70 -2.09 -16.24
CA TYR A 38 -3.53 -2.12 -17.14
C TYR A 38 -2.73 -3.41 -17.08
N ILE A 39 -3.06 -4.35 -16.19
CA ILE A 39 -2.46 -5.68 -16.15
C ILE A 39 -3.51 -6.69 -16.67
N PRO A 40 -3.28 -7.31 -17.83
CA PRO A 40 -4.18 -8.33 -18.35
C PRO A 40 -4.33 -9.52 -17.39
N LYS A 41 -5.56 -9.97 -17.22
CA LYS A 41 -5.93 -11.08 -16.32
C LYS A 41 -5.36 -10.86 -14.91
N PHE A 42 -5.52 -9.65 -14.36
CA PHE A 42 -4.90 -9.26 -13.08
C PHE A 42 -5.27 -10.16 -11.91
N PHE A 43 -6.54 -10.59 -11.84
CA PHE A 43 -7.00 -11.45 -10.76
C PHE A 43 -6.56 -12.92 -10.90
N PHE A 44 -6.03 -13.30 -12.07
CA PHE A 44 -5.30 -14.54 -12.26
C PHE A 44 -3.85 -14.34 -11.85
N CYS A 45 -3.64 -14.30 -10.53
CA CYS A 45 -2.34 -14.15 -9.91
C CYS A 45 -1.40 -15.27 -10.37
N ARG A 46 -0.17 -14.91 -10.76
CA ARG A 46 0.82 -15.85 -11.29
C ARG A 46 2.23 -15.46 -10.88
N PRO A 47 3.10 -16.43 -10.59
CA PRO A 47 4.51 -16.16 -10.34
C PRO A 47 5.16 -15.59 -11.61
N LYS A 48 6.13 -14.70 -11.45
CA LYS A 48 6.93 -14.26 -12.60
C LYS A 48 7.87 -15.37 -13.05
N LYS A 49 7.89 -15.64 -14.36
CA LYS A 49 8.83 -16.58 -14.98
C LYS A 49 10.28 -16.10 -14.78
N ASP A 50 11.18 -17.05 -14.54
CA ASP A 50 12.62 -16.84 -14.39
C ASP A 50 13.01 -15.76 -13.36
N LEU A 51 12.14 -15.53 -12.37
CA LEU A 51 12.30 -14.45 -11.41
C LEU A 51 13.57 -14.60 -10.58
N ILE A 52 13.83 -15.82 -10.07
CA ILE A 52 14.94 -16.08 -9.15
C ILE A 52 16.30 -15.88 -9.84
N PRO A 53 16.62 -16.54 -10.98
CA PRO A 53 17.90 -16.32 -11.65
C PRO A 53 18.10 -14.86 -12.09
N LYS A 54 17.01 -14.17 -12.46
CA LYS A 54 17.07 -12.75 -12.81
C LYS A 54 17.37 -11.88 -11.59
N LEU A 55 16.71 -12.15 -10.46
CA LEU A 55 16.92 -11.42 -9.22
C LEU A 55 18.35 -11.58 -8.71
N GLU A 56 18.91 -12.79 -8.73
CA GLU A 56 20.30 -13.04 -8.32
C GLU A 56 21.28 -12.16 -9.10
N ARG A 57 21.14 -12.10 -10.44
CA ARG A 57 22.00 -11.25 -11.29
C ARG A 57 21.80 -9.76 -11.03
N GLU A 58 20.56 -9.31 -10.81
CA GLU A 58 20.26 -7.90 -10.57
C GLU A 58 20.68 -7.46 -9.16
N ALA A 59 20.60 -8.34 -8.16
CA ALA A 59 20.91 -8.03 -6.77
C ALA A 59 22.40 -7.78 -6.52
N LEU A 60 23.28 -8.40 -7.33
CA LEU A 60 24.73 -8.11 -7.36
C LEU A 60 25.07 -6.65 -7.66
N ARG A 61 24.13 -5.89 -8.25
CA ARG A 61 24.34 -4.49 -8.65
C ARG A 61 23.85 -3.48 -7.62
N LEU A 62 23.22 -3.94 -6.53
CA LEU A 62 22.66 -3.08 -5.50
C LEU A 62 23.77 -2.44 -4.66
N LYS A 63 23.59 -1.15 -4.33
CA LYS A 63 24.51 -0.28 -3.60
C LYS A 63 23.79 0.52 -2.50
N GLY A 64 22.80 -0.12 -1.86
CA GLY A 64 22.03 0.46 -0.77
C GLY A 64 20.68 1.07 -1.20
N GLU A 65 20.22 0.82 -2.43
CA GLU A 65 18.93 1.33 -2.91
C GLU A 65 17.77 0.81 -2.05
N LEU A 66 16.73 1.63 -1.93
CA LEU A 66 15.43 1.20 -1.43
C LEU A 66 14.70 0.39 -2.51
N ILE A 67 14.30 -0.83 -2.17
CA ILE A 67 13.49 -1.70 -3.03
C ILE A 67 12.07 -1.72 -2.49
N SER A 68 11.15 -1.16 -3.27
CA SER A 68 9.71 -1.18 -3.02
C SER A 68 9.08 -2.39 -3.70
N ILE A 69 8.65 -3.34 -2.86
CA ILE A 69 8.10 -4.60 -3.29
C ILE A 69 6.58 -4.49 -3.39
N ALA A 70 6.07 -4.79 -4.59
CA ALA A 70 4.66 -4.91 -4.95
C ALA A 70 3.84 -3.60 -5.02
N ASN A 71 4.28 -2.63 -5.84
CA ASN A 71 3.48 -1.42 -6.09
C ASN A 71 2.26 -1.65 -7.01
N SER A 72 2.21 -2.75 -7.77
CA SER A 72 1.12 -3.10 -8.71
C SER A 72 0.71 -4.57 -8.61
N SER A 73 0.91 -5.16 -7.45
CA SER A 73 0.52 -6.53 -7.06
C SER A 73 0.45 -6.57 -5.53
N ASP A 74 0.35 -7.75 -4.93
CA ASP A 74 0.69 -7.96 -3.52
C ASP A 74 1.92 -8.90 -3.49
N PRO A 75 2.90 -8.74 -2.59
CA PRO A 75 4.00 -9.71 -2.47
C PRO A 75 3.50 -11.00 -1.82
N TYR A 76 2.37 -10.96 -1.13
CA TYR A 76 1.84 -12.09 -0.38
C TYR A 76 0.39 -12.40 -0.81
N PRO A 77 0.14 -12.66 -2.10
CA PRO A 77 -1.15 -13.18 -2.55
C PRO A 77 -1.42 -14.53 -1.87
N ASN A 78 -2.66 -15.03 -1.94
CA ASN A 78 -3.01 -16.32 -1.36
C ASN A 78 -2.12 -17.46 -1.91
N LEU A 79 -1.69 -17.35 -3.17
CA LEU A 79 -0.72 -18.25 -3.80
C LEU A 79 0.65 -18.33 -3.07
N GLU A 80 1.08 -17.26 -2.39
CA GLU A 80 2.36 -17.20 -1.66
C GLU A 80 2.42 -18.18 -0.48
N ALA A 81 1.27 -18.56 0.09
CA ALA A 81 1.21 -19.56 1.14
C ALA A 81 1.76 -20.92 0.68
N LYS A 82 1.59 -21.24 -0.62
CA LYS A 82 2.08 -22.49 -1.23
C LYS A 82 3.44 -22.34 -1.89
N LEU A 83 3.67 -21.23 -2.60
CA LEU A 83 4.87 -21.08 -3.44
C LEU A 83 6.11 -20.58 -2.70
N GLY A 84 5.94 -19.77 -1.66
CA GLY A 84 7.06 -19.16 -0.93
C GLY A 84 7.98 -18.31 -1.81
N LEU A 85 7.46 -17.75 -2.92
CA LEU A 85 8.28 -17.06 -3.92
C LEU A 85 8.83 -15.74 -3.36
N THR A 86 8.00 -14.99 -2.64
CA THR A 86 8.44 -13.75 -1.99
C THR A 86 9.48 -14.04 -0.93
N ARG A 87 9.31 -15.10 -0.13
CA ARG A 87 10.33 -15.53 0.82
C ARG A 87 11.67 -15.79 0.13
N LYS A 88 11.68 -16.58 -0.95
CA LYS A 88 12.91 -16.84 -1.74
C LYS A 88 13.54 -15.55 -2.26
N CYS A 89 12.74 -14.59 -2.71
CA CYS A 89 13.25 -13.28 -3.11
C CYS A 89 13.87 -12.50 -1.94
N LEU A 90 13.26 -12.55 -0.76
CA LEU A 90 13.81 -11.91 0.44
C LEU A 90 15.10 -12.58 0.91
N GLU A 91 15.20 -13.91 0.82
CA GLU A 91 16.43 -14.65 1.12
C GLU A 91 17.60 -14.13 0.26
N ILE A 92 17.38 -13.93 -1.05
CA ILE A 92 18.39 -13.34 -1.94
C ILE A 92 18.67 -11.89 -1.57
N LEU A 93 17.65 -11.04 -1.51
CA LEU A 93 17.83 -9.59 -1.26
C LEU A 93 18.52 -9.30 0.07
N THR A 94 18.27 -10.13 1.09
CA THR A 94 18.91 -9.98 2.41
C THR A 94 20.40 -10.34 2.42
N GLN A 95 20.95 -10.92 1.35
CA GLN A 95 22.40 -11.10 1.17
C GLN A 95 23.08 -9.90 0.49
N HIS A 96 22.32 -8.95 -0.05
CA HIS A 96 22.86 -7.83 -0.84
C HIS A 96 22.62 -6.47 -0.17
N ASP A 97 23.37 -5.45 -0.57
CA ASP A 97 23.27 -4.10 0.00
C ASP A 97 22.02 -3.38 -0.51
N CYS A 98 20.92 -3.48 0.24
CA CYS A 98 19.67 -2.81 -0.07
C CYS A 98 18.82 -2.59 1.17
N LYS A 99 17.76 -1.80 1.00
CA LYS A 99 16.70 -1.58 2.00
C LYS A 99 15.38 -2.08 1.43
N LEU A 100 14.49 -2.55 2.29
CA LEU A 100 13.25 -3.19 1.86
C LEU A 100 12.02 -2.39 2.31
N GLN A 101 11.12 -2.13 1.37
CA GLN A 101 9.78 -1.64 1.66
C GLN A 101 8.77 -2.65 1.12
N ILE A 102 8.01 -3.27 2.01
CA ILE A 102 6.94 -4.20 1.67
C ILE A 102 5.62 -3.46 1.71
N ILE A 103 4.79 -3.59 0.67
CA ILE A 103 3.42 -3.06 0.66
C ILE A 103 2.48 -4.25 0.51
N THR A 104 1.60 -4.51 1.49
CA THR A 104 0.75 -5.71 1.47
C THR A 104 -0.56 -5.53 2.23
N LYS A 105 -1.51 -6.43 1.98
CA LYS A 105 -2.70 -6.67 2.82
C LYS A 105 -2.62 -7.98 3.62
N SER A 106 -1.58 -8.77 3.41
CA SER A 106 -1.51 -10.16 3.85
C SER A 106 -0.89 -10.31 5.23
N ASN A 107 -1.39 -11.27 6.00
CA ASN A 107 -0.79 -11.71 7.25
C ASN A 107 0.41 -12.65 7.04
N ILE A 108 0.59 -13.21 5.84
CA ILE A 108 1.72 -14.09 5.49
C ILE A 108 3.07 -13.39 5.69
N VAL A 109 3.11 -12.05 5.63
CA VAL A 109 4.31 -11.25 5.91
C VAL A 109 4.96 -11.58 7.25
N LEU A 110 4.20 -12.04 8.26
CA LEU A 110 4.74 -12.44 9.56
C LEU A 110 5.65 -13.67 9.48
N ARG A 111 5.45 -14.55 8.48
CA ARG A 111 6.32 -15.71 8.23
C ARG A 111 7.76 -15.29 7.97
N ASP A 112 7.95 -14.12 7.35
CA ASP A 112 9.25 -13.67 6.86
C ASP A 112 9.87 -12.60 7.78
N LEU A 113 9.40 -12.50 9.04
CA LEU A 113 9.97 -11.65 10.09
C LEU A 113 11.47 -11.88 10.28
N ASP A 114 11.93 -13.14 10.19
CA ASP A 114 13.33 -13.50 10.35
C ASP A 114 14.21 -12.84 9.28
N LEU A 115 13.69 -12.66 8.05
CA LEU A 115 14.38 -12.01 6.94
C LEU A 115 14.27 -10.49 7.02
N LEU A 116 13.08 -9.97 7.35
CA LEU A 116 12.83 -8.54 7.47
C LEU A 116 13.69 -7.89 8.56
N LYS A 117 14.11 -8.64 9.59
CA LYS A 117 15.02 -8.16 10.64
C LYS A 117 16.50 -8.17 10.25
N ARG A 118 16.90 -8.84 9.16
CA ARG A 118 18.30 -8.92 8.69
C ARG A 118 18.75 -7.70 7.89
N LYS A 119 17.80 -6.90 7.40
CA LYS A 119 18.06 -5.68 6.62
C LYS A 119 17.20 -4.51 7.13
N PRO A 120 17.62 -3.25 6.91
CA PRO A 120 16.73 -2.12 7.08
C PRO A 120 15.48 -2.31 6.24
N SER A 121 14.37 -2.63 6.91
CA SER A 121 13.11 -3.00 6.27
C SER A 121 11.96 -2.25 6.91
N MET A 122 10.89 -2.03 6.15
CA MET A 122 9.62 -1.57 6.68
C MET A 122 8.44 -2.26 5.98
N VAL A 123 7.32 -2.38 6.69
CA VAL A 123 6.09 -2.96 6.15
C VAL A 123 4.99 -1.90 6.16
N SER A 124 4.37 -1.69 5.01
CA SER A 124 3.21 -0.83 4.81
C SER A 124 1.97 -1.70 4.61
N LEU A 125 1.14 -1.82 5.65
CA LEU A 125 -0.10 -2.60 5.60
C LEU A 125 -1.24 -1.74 5.10
N THR A 126 -2.05 -2.25 4.18
CA THR A 126 -3.29 -1.57 3.79
C THR A 126 -4.45 -2.00 4.69
N ILE A 127 -5.02 -1.03 5.41
CA ILE A 127 -6.21 -1.18 6.26
C ILE A 127 -7.16 -0.05 5.90
N THR A 128 -8.19 -0.35 5.11
CA THR A 128 -9.14 0.63 4.57
C THR A 128 -10.27 0.94 5.54
N THR A 129 -10.61 0.03 6.44
CA THR A 129 -11.68 0.17 7.44
C THR A 129 -11.41 -0.75 8.63
N ILE A 130 -12.00 -0.48 9.79
CA ILE A 130 -12.03 -1.40 10.94
C ILE A 130 -13.23 -2.36 10.91
N ASP A 131 -14.17 -2.14 10.00
CA ASP A 131 -15.35 -2.98 9.79
C ASP A 131 -15.00 -4.16 8.87
N ASP A 132 -14.90 -5.35 9.44
CA ASP A 132 -14.57 -6.57 8.70
C ASP A 132 -15.64 -6.96 7.66
N GLU A 133 -16.91 -6.62 7.88
CA GLU A 133 -17.98 -6.89 6.91
C GLU A 133 -17.84 -5.99 5.68
N LEU A 134 -17.58 -4.70 5.89
CA LEU A 134 -17.26 -3.81 4.78
C LEU A 134 -15.96 -4.22 4.07
N ALA A 135 -14.93 -4.60 4.83
CA ALA A 135 -13.66 -5.06 4.27
C ALA A 135 -13.85 -6.31 3.40
N LYS A 136 -14.68 -7.27 3.83
CA LYS A 136 -15.02 -8.48 3.06
C LYS A 136 -15.74 -8.16 1.74
N ILE A 137 -16.56 -7.12 1.69
CA ILE A 137 -17.19 -6.70 0.43
C ILE A 137 -16.16 -6.00 -0.48
N MET A 138 -15.34 -5.11 0.08
CA MET A 138 -14.38 -4.33 -0.69
C MET A 138 -13.17 -5.17 -1.16
N GLU A 139 -12.79 -6.18 -0.41
CA GLU A 139 -11.53 -6.92 -0.50
C GLU A 139 -11.70 -8.42 -0.16
N PRO A 140 -12.58 -9.13 -0.90
CA PRO A 140 -13.16 -10.41 -0.46
C PRO A 140 -12.17 -11.55 -0.23
N ASN A 141 -11.02 -11.53 -0.88
CA ASN A 141 -9.99 -12.57 -0.73
C ASN A 141 -8.73 -12.06 -0.02
N ALA A 142 -8.73 -10.84 0.53
CA ALA A 142 -7.70 -10.39 1.44
C ALA A 142 -8.05 -10.79 2.88
N PRO A 143 -7.06 -10.93 3.78
CA PRO A 143 -7.35 -11.15 5.20
C PRO A 143 -8.27 -10.07 5.78
N PRO A 144 -9.13 -10.35 6.77
CA PRO A 144 -9.95 -9.34 7.43
C PRO A 144 -9.11 -8.19 8.00
N SER A 145 -9.72 -7.02 8.19
CA SER A 145 -9.03 -5.85 8.75
C SER A 145 -8.55 -6.11 10.18
N SER A 146 -9.33 -6.83 10.99
CA SER A 146 -8.93 -7.26 12.34
C SER A 146 -7.63 -8.07 12.35
N GLU A 147 -7.45 -9.00 11.41
CA GLU A 147 -6.21 -9.76 11.24
C GLU A 147 -5.05 -8.87 10.82
N ARG A 148 -5.27 -7.89 9.92
CA ARG A 148 -4.22 -6.94 9.52
C ARG A 148 -3.80 -6.01 10.66
N LEU A 149 -4.72 -5.64 11.55
CA LEU A 149 -4.41 -4.90 12.76
C LEU A 149 -3.52 -5.72 13.71
N LYS A 150 -3.81 -7.01 13.91
CA LYS A 150 -2.94 -7.93 14.69
C LYS A 150 -1.55 -8.05 14.07
N VAL A 151 -1.47 -8.12 12.74
CA VAL A 151 -0.18 -8.12 12.02
C VAL A 151 0.59 -6.83 12.27
N ALA A 152 -0.07 -5.67 12.18
CA ALA A 152 0.55 -4.38 12.44
C ALA A 152 1.10 -4.28 13.87
N GLU A 153 0.31 -4.67 14.87
CA GLU A 153 0.72 -4.72 16.27
C GLU A 153 1.91 -5.67 16.48
N THR A 154 1.86 -6.87 15.88
CA THR A 154 2.96 -7.85 15.95
C THR A 154 4.24 -7.30 15.35
N LEU A 155 4.18 -6.63 14.20
CA LEU A 155 5.35 -6.03 13.55
C LEU A 155 5.96 -4.93 14.43
N VAL A 156 5.13 -4.05 14.99
CA VAL A 156 5.60 -2.99 15.92
C VAL A 156 6.25 -3.61 17.15
N ASN A 157 5.62 -4.59 17.78
CA ASN A 157 6.15 -5.29 18.97
C ASN A 157 7.46 -6.04 18.69
N LYS A 158 7.68 -6.50 17.46
CA LYS A 158 8.93 -7.14 17.03
C LYS A 158 9.99 -6.16 16.53
N GLY A 159 9.71 -4.86 16.59
CA GLY A 159 10.63 -3.79 16.21
C GLY A 159 10.77 -3.58 14.71
N VAL A 160 9.83 -4.08 13.90
CA VAL A 160 9.81 -3.86 12.44
C VAL A 160 9.06 -2.55 12.15
N PRO A 161 9.72 -1.54 11.56
CA PRO A 161 9.06 -0.28 11.21
C PRO A 161 7.82 -0.51 10.35
N THR A 162 6.69 0.02 10.80
CA THR A 162 5.38 -0.25 10.19
C THR A 162 4.61 1.03 9.91
N SER A 163 4.03 1.13 8.72
CA SER A 163 3.08 2.19 8.36
C SER A 163 1.76 1.58 7.93
N ILE A 164 0.68 2.37 8.01
CA ILE A 164 -0.65 1.95 7.53
C ILE A 164 -1.06 2.78 6.33
N ARG A 165 -1.57 2.12 5.31
CA ARG A 165 -2.23 2.76 4.17
C ARG A 165 -3.73 2.70 4.37
N VAL A 166 -4.35 3.85 4.57
CA VAL A 166 -5.81 4.02 4.49
C VAL A 166 -6.11 4.48 3.06
N ASP A 167 -5.90 3.56 2.13
CA ASP A 167 -5.81 3.82 0.70
C ASP A 167 -6.54 2.71 -0.08
N PRO A 168 -7.78 2.96 -0.58
CA PRO A 168 -8.45 4.26 -0.66
C PRO A 168 -9.46 4.56 0.47
N ILE A 169 -9.71 5.84 0.68
CA ILE A 169 -10.94 6.41 1.26
C ILE A 169 -11.99 6.54 0.14
N ILE A 170 -13.19 6.03 0.41
CA ILE A 170 -14.38 6.08 -0.44
C ILE A 170 -15.50 6.75 0.39
N PRO A 171 -16.00 7.92 -0.04
CA PRO A 171 -17.11 8.58 0.65
C PRO A 171 -18.30 7.65 0.91
N PHE A 172 -18.97 7.85 2.04
CA PHE A 172 -20.12 7.05 2.49
C PHE A 172 -19.83 5.59 2.88
N LEU A 173 -18.62 5.08 2.66
CA LEU A 173 -18.22 3.72 3.02
C LEU A 173 -17.22 3.73 4.17
N ASN A 174 -16.08 4.41 3.99
CA ASN A 174 -14.97 4.38 4.93
C ASN A 174 -14.31 5.76 5.08
N ASP A 175 -15.10 6.83 5.08
CA ASP A 175 -14.66 8.23 5.24
C ASP A 175 -14.68 8.73 6.70
N LYS A 176 -15.03 7.85 7.64
CA LYS A 176 -14.92 8.05 9.09
C LYS A 176 -13.87 7.11 9.66
N GLN A 177 -12.68 7.65 9.95
CA GLN A 177 -11.48 6.89 10.28
C GLN A 177 -10.87 7.27 11.63
N GLU A 178 -11.54 8.12 12.40
CA GLU A 178 -11.05 8.62 13.69
C GLU A 178 -10.76 7.49 14.66
N ASN A 179 -11.65 6.49 14.71
CA ASN A 179 -11.46 5.30 15.53
C ASN A 179 -10.26 4.46 15.04
N LEU A 180 -10.10 4.27 13.73
CA LEU A 180 -8.93 3.59 13.18
C LEU A 180 -7.65 4.31 13.60
N ILE A 181 -7.54 5.61 13.35
CA ILE A 181 -6.33 6.39 13.68
C ILE A 181 -6.01 6.31 15.17
N LYS A 182 -7.02 6.42 16.04
CA LYS A 182 -6.85 6.25 17.50
C LYS A 182 -6.29 4.87 17.84
N THR A 183 -6.83 3.80 17.26
CA THR A 183 -6.34 2.42 17.45
C THR A 183 -4.91 2.25 16.94
N LEU A 184 -4.58 2.81 15.78
CA LEU A 184 -3.22 2.76 15.23
C LEU A 184 -2.21 3.47 16.14
N ALA A 185 -2.62 4.59 16.74
CA ALA A 185 -1.80 5.33 17.68
C ALA A 185 -1.47 4.51 18.94
N SER A 186 -2.47 3.83 19.52
CA SER A 186 -2.26 2.96 20.69
C SER A 186 -1.36 1.77 20.39
N MET A 187 -1.31 1.31 19.14
CA MET A 187 -0.40 0.25 18.67
C MET A 187 1.02 0.76 18.39
N GLY A 188 1.29 2.06 18.51
CA GLY A 188 2.61 2.64 18.26
C GLY A 188 2.94 2.92 16.78
N ILE A 189 1.95 2.87 15.87
CA ILE A 189 2.13 3.25 14.47
C ILE A 189 2.54 4.72 14.37
N LYS A 190 3.55 5.01 13.56
CA LYS A 190 4.13 6.36 13.43
C LYS A 190 3.84 7.05 12.10
N HIS A 191 3.27 6.34 11.13
CA HIS A 191 2.96 6.91 9.81
C HIS A 191 1.69 6.32 9.22
N ILE A 192 0.84 7.17 8.66
CA ILE A 192 -0.24 6.78 7.76
C ILE A 192 -0.08 7.40 6.38
N THR A 193 -0.42 6.63 5.36
CA THR A 193 -0.63 7.13 4.00
C THR A 193 -2.11 7.08 3.66
N VAL A 194 -2.66 8.17 3.14
CA VAL A 194 -4.08 8.27 2.81
C VAL A 194 -4.24 8.70 1.36
N SER A 195 -5.29 8.20 0.70
CA SER A 195 -5.66 8.60 -0.65
C SER A 195 -7.15 8.39 -0.86
N THR A 196 -7.78 9.17 -1.72
CA THR A 196 -9.15 8.93 -2.15
C THR A 196 -9.19 7.91 -3.28
N TYR A 197 -10.32 7.23 -3.43
CA TYR A 197 -10.54 6.30 -4.53
C TYR A 197 -10.43 7.00 -5.88
N LYS A 198 -9.65 6.40 -6.78
CA LYS A 198 -9.35 6.91 -8.11
C LYS A 198 -10.02 6.01 -9.13
N VAL A 199 -11.08 6.54 -9.74
CA VAL A 199 -11.98 5.78 -10.59
C VAL A 199 -11.39 5.57 -11.98
N LYS A 200 -11.56 4.36 -12.47
CA LYS A 200 -11.41 3.92 -13.86
C LYS A 200 -12.64 3.09 -14.25
N PRO A 201 -12.99 2.98 -15.54
CA PRO A 201 -14.16 2.20 -15.95
C PRO A 201 -14.17 0.77 -15.37
N ASP A 202 -13.02 0.11 -15.40
CA ASP A 202 -12.82 -1.25 -14.89
C ASP A 202 -13.10 -1.40 -13.37
N ASN A 203 -12.55 -0.53 -12.52
CA ASN A 203 -12.78 -0.63 -11.08
C ASN A 203 -14.14 -0.06 -10.66
N TRP A 204 -14.67 0.92 -11.40
CA TRP A 204 -16.02 1.42 -11.20
C TRP A 204 -17.08 0.34 -11.43
N GLN A 205 -16.94 -0.46 -12.49
CA GLN A 205 -17.87 -1.55 -12.77
C GLN A 205 -17.94 -2.54 -11.61
N ARG A 206 -16.78 -3.01 -11.11
CA ARG A 206 -16.74 -3.93 -9.96
C ARG A 206 -17.30 -3.31 -8.70
N LEU A 207 -16.93 -2.08 -8.37
CA LEU A 207 -17.45 -1.39 -7.19
C LEU A 207 -18.96 -1.20 -7.29
N SER A 208 -19.50 -0.86 -8.46
CA SER A 208 -20.93 -0.65 -8.66
C SER A 208 -21.75 -1.93 -8.52
N ILE A 209 -21.19 -3.07 -8.95
CA ILE A 209 -21.82 -4.39 -8.77
C ILE A 209 -21.80 -4.78 -7.29
N ALA A 210 -20.67 -4.61 -6.61
CA ALA A 210 -20.53 -5.03 -5.21
C ALA A 210 -21.29 -4.11 -4.22
N LEU A 211 -21.37 -2.82 -4.53
CA LEU A 211 -21.87 -1.77 -3.63
C LEU A 211 -22.80 -0.80 -4.37
N PRO A 212 -23.95 -1.26 -4.91
CA PRO A 212 -24.80 -0.47 -5.79
C PRO A 212 -25.34 0.81 -5.14
N LYS A 213 -25.76 0.74 -3.87
CA LYS A 213 -26.26 1.91 -3.11
C LYS A 213 -25.18 2.97 -2.90
N ALA A 214 -23.92 2.55 -2.70
CA ALA A 214 -22.81 3.49 -2.57
C ALA A 214 -22.46 4.08 -3.93
N ALA A 215 -22.44 3.26 -4.98
CA ALA A 215 -22.17 3.72 -6.34
C ALA A 215 -23.17 4.78 -6.82
N GLU A 216 -24.46 4.63 -6.49
CA GLU A 216 -25.48 5.65 -6.79
C GLU A 216 -25.11 7.02 -6.20
N LYS A 217 -24.71 7.06 -4.92
CA LYS A 217 -24.27 8.30 -4.24
C LYS A 217 -22.94 8.83 -4.74
N LEU A 218 -22.03 7.95 -5.14
CA LEU A 218 -20.69 8.31 -5.61
C LEU A 218 -20.70 8.80 -7.07
N LYS A 219 -21.66 8.38 -7.88
CA LYS A 219 -21.75 8.70 -9.31
C LYS A 219 -21.68 10.21 -9.59
N PRO A 220 -22.52 11.08 -8.99
CA PRO A 220 -22.43 12.53 -9.23
C PRO A 220 -21.07 13.10 -8.80
N LEU A 221 -20.54 12.66 -7.65
CA LEU A 221 -19.24 13.12 -7.14
C LEU A 221 -18.07 12.82 -8.09
N TYR A 222 -18.11 11.71 -8.84
CA TYR A 222 -17.01 11.33 -9.74
C TYR A 222 -17.21 11.77 -11.19
N PHE A 223 -18.44 11.76 -11.70
CA PHE A 223 -18.71 11.95 -13.13
C PHE A 223 -19.36 13.29 -13.47
N GLU A 224 -19.87 14.03 -12.48
CA GLU A 224 -20.49 15.34 -12.69
C GLU A 224 -19.67 16.44 -12.00
N GLU A 225 -19.33 16.26 -10.72
CA GLU A 225 -18.57 17.23 -9.93
C GLU A 225 -17.06 16.99 -9.93
N GLY A 226 -16.65 15.76 -10.26
CA GLY A 226 -15.28 15.28 -10.13
C GLY A 226 -14.29 15.87 -11.14
N GLU A 227 -13.01 15.58 -10.95
CA GLU A 227 -11.93 16.02 -11.82
C GLU A 227 -11.34 14.85 -12.62
N ARG A 228 -11.09 15.06 -13.91
CA ARG A 228 -10.34 14.09 -14.70
C ARG A 228 -8.86 14.42 -14.70
N ILE A 229 -8.04 13.58 -14.08
CA ILE A 229 -6.58 13.73 -14.08
C ILE A 229 -5.94 12.52 -14.76
N GLY A 230 -5.43 12.75 -15.97
CA GLY A 230 -4.95 11.69 -16.86
C GLY A 230 -6.08 10.72 -17.22
N ARG A 231 -5.90 9.43 -16.89
CA ARG A 231 -6.87 8.36 -17.17
C ARG A 231 -7.78 8.01 -15.98
N TYR A 232 -7.82 8.84 -14.96
CA TYR A 232 -8.59 8.59 -13.74
C TYR A 232 -9.60 9.71 -13.50
N PHE A 233 -10.74 9.37 -12.93
CA PHE A 233 -11.67 10.31 -12.32
C PHE A 233 -11.37 10.41 -10.82
N TYR A 234 -11.21 11.63 -10.34
CA TYR A 234 -10.98 11.99 -8.96
C TYR A 234 -12.23 12.67 -8.41
N LEU A 235 -12.40 12.59 -7.09
CA LEU A 235 -13.36 13.46 -6.40
C LEU A 235 -13.02 14.94 -6.61
N PRO A 236 -13.98 15.87 -6.41
CA PRO A 236 -13.71 17.30 -6.49
C PRO A 236 -12.54 17.69 -5.59
N LYS A 237 -11.65 18.58 -6.05
CA LYS A 237 -10.45 19.00 -5.30
C LYS A 237 -10.78 19.46 -3.88
N SER A 238 -11.84 20.24 -3.71
CA SER A 238 -12.31 20.74 -2.42
C SER A 238 -12.68 19.62 -1.46
N LEU A 239 -13.37 18.58 -1.94
CA LEU A 239 -13.73 17.41 -1.15
C LEU A 239 -12.49 16.58 -0.77
N ARG A 240 -11.57 16.37 -1.72
CA ARG A 240 -10.29 15.67 -1.44
C ARG A 240 -9.48 16.42 -0.39
N LEU A 241 -9.37 17.75 -0.51
CA LEU A 241 -8.70 18.59 0.47
C LEU A 241 -9.33 18.44 1.86
N LYS A 242 -10.65 18.57 1.97
CA LYS A 242 -11.39 18.42 3.22
C LYS A 242 -11.15 17.05 3.88
N ILE A 243 -11.20 15.97 3.10
CA ILE A 243 -10.92 14.61 3.61
C ILE A 243 -9.48 14.51 4.11
N MET A 244 -8.50 14.94 3.31
CA MET A 244 -7.08 14.83 3.66
C MET A 244 -6.71 15.70 4.86
N GLU A 245 -7.23 16.92 4.97
CA GLU A 245 -7.01 17.80 6.12
C GLU A 245 -7.57 17.19 7.39
N LYS A 246 -8.80 16.67 7.35
CA LYS A 246 -9.41 15.98 8.49
C LYS A 246 -8.55 14.80 8.96
N MET A 247 -8.07 13.98 8.01
CA MET A 247 -7.21 12.83 8.31
C MET A 247 -5.85 13.27 8.87
N ARG A 248 -5.25 14.32 8.30
CA ARG A 248 -3.98 14.90 8.78
C ARG A 248 -4.10 15.41 10.21
N LEU A 249 -5.10 16.25 10.49
CA LEU A 249 -5.34 16.82 11.81
C LEU A 249 -5.60 15.72 12.86
N THR A 250 -6.35 14.69 12.48
CA THR A 250 -6.59 13.55 13.37
C THR A 250 -5.30 12.76 13.63
N ALA A 251 -4.48 12.50 12.61
CA ALA A 251 -3.19 11.83 12.76
C ALA A 251 -2.23 12.63 13.65
N GLU A 252 -2.12 13.94 13.44
CA GLU A 252 -1.28 14.84 14.24
C GLU A 252 -1.70 14.89 15.70
N LYS A 253 -3.01 14.93 15.97
CA LYS A 253 -3.56 14.85 17.34
C LYS A 253 -3.05 13.64 18.11
N TYR A 254 -2.77 12.54 17.42
CA TYR A 254 -2.25 11.30 18.00
C TYR A 254 -0.75 11.07 17.75
N GLY A 255 -0.01 12.09 17.28
CA GLY A 255 1.43 12.02 17.06
C GLY A 255 1.86 11.12 15.89
N ILE A 256 0.96 10.87 14.93
CA ILE A 256 1.21 10.06 13.73
C ILE A 256 1.57 10.98 12.56
N LYS A 257 2.64 10.65 11.82
CA LYS A 257 2.99 11.36 10.57
C LYS A 257 2.03 10.99 9.45
N PHE A 258 1.81 11.93 8.54
CA PHE A 258 0.79 11.86 7.53
C PHE A 258 1.39 12.05 6.13
N GLY A 259 0.88 11.30 5.16
CA GLY A 259 1.20 11.49 3.76
C GLY A 259 0.02 11.21 2.84
N THR A 260 -0.08 11.97 1.75
CA THR A 260 -1.07 11.76 0.69
C THR A 260 -0.47 10.97 -0.47
N CYS A 261 -1.22 10.03 -1.03
CA CYS A 261 -0.79 9.25 -2.20
C CYS A 261 -1.48 9.74 -3.48
N ARG A 262 -0.73 10.44 -4.34
CA ARG A 262 -1.21 10.91 -5.66
C ARG A 262 -2.49 11.76 -5.58
N GLU A 263 -2.65 12.55 -4.53
CA GLU A 263 -3.76 13.50 -4.38
C GLU A 263 -3.44 14.88 -4.99
N GLY A 264 -2.17 15.17 -5.32
CA GLY A 264 -1.77 16.54 -5.68
C GLY A 264 -1.85 17.51 -4.49
N LEU A 265 -1.82 16.99 -3.27
CA LEU A 265 -1.92 17.72 -2.00
C LEU A 265 -0.69 17.45 -1.12
N SER A 266 0.50 17.38 -1.73
CA SER A 266 1.74 17.04 -1.01
C SER A 266 2.15 18.06 0.05
N HIS A 267 1.64 19.29 -0.02
CA HIS A 267 1.83 20.31 1.02
C HIS A 267 1.20 19.92 2.36
N LEU A 268 0.30 18.93 2.40
CA LEU A 268 -0.27 18.37 3.63
C LEU A 268 0.64 17.31 4.26
N ASN A 269 1.66 16.81 3.56
CA ASN A 269 2.48 15.72 4.05
C ASN A 269 3.39 16.22 5.18
N THR A 270 3.45 15.46 6.28
CA THR A 270 4.37 15.75 7.40
C THR A 270 5.60 14.83 7.42
N ALA A 271 5.66 13.89 6.46
CA ALA A 271 6.80 13.02 6.16
C ALA A 271 6.67 12.46 4.73
N PRO A 272 7.72 11.82 4.15
CA PRO A 272 7.61 11.13 2.86
C PRO A 272 6.40 10.19 2.79
N CYS A 273 5.59 10.34 1.73
CA CYS A 273 4.23 9.81 1.76
C CYS A 273 4.15 8.28 1.76
N ASP A 274 5.17 7.59 1.25
CA ASP A 274 5.24 6.12 1.24
C ASP A 274 5.74 5.52 2.56
N GLY A 275 6.05 6.33 3.56
CA GLY A 275 6.52 5.88 4.87
C GLY A 275 7.94 5.35 4.88
N SER A 276 8.69 5.46 3.76
CA SER A 276 10.07 4.98 3.65
C SER A 276 11.04 5.62 4.64
N TRP A 277 10.71 6.81 5.16
CA TRP A 277 11.47 7.49 6.21
C TRP A 277 11.56 6.71 7.53
N LEU A 278 10.66 5.74 7.74
CA LEU A 278 10.70 4.84 8.90
C LEU A 278 11.86 3.83 8.85
N ILE A 279 12.44 3.61 7.67
CA ILE A 279 13.60 2.73 7.51
C ILE A 279 14.80 3.44 8.10
N ARG A 280 15.16 3.06 9.33
CA ARG A 280 16.37 3.55 9.98
C ARG A 280 17.57 3.05 9.19
N THR A 281 18.38 3.96 8.65
CA THR A 281 19.75 3.62 8.28
C THR A 281 20.50 3.43 9.57
N THR A 282 20.98 2.21 9.85
CA THR A 282 22.08 2.06 10.79
C THR A 282 23.19 2.97 10.27
N GLU A 283 23.51 4.04 11.00
CA GLU A 283 24.80 4.68 10.84
C GLU A 283 25.81 3.55 10.94
N LYS A 284 26.56 3.32 9.86
CA LYS A 284 27.66 2.36 9.89
C LYS A 284 28.63 2.90 10.94
N GLY A 285 28.60 2.31 12.13
CA GLY A 285 29.72 2.37 13.06
C GLY A 285 30.90 1.69 12.39
N TYR A 286 31.69 2.46 11.64
CA TYR A 286 33.07 2.14 11.40
C TYR A 286 33.80 2.49 12.70
N GLY A 287 33.82 1.51 13.61
CA GLY A 287 34.89 1.38 14.61
C GLY A 287 36.00 0.54 14.00
#